data_AF-A0A1L5KJ68-F1
#
_entry.id   AF-A0A1L5KJ68-F1
#
_cell.length_a   1.000
_cell.length_b   1.000
_cell.length_c   1.000
_cell.angle_alpha   90.00
_cell.angle_beta   90.00
_cell.angle_gamma   90.00
#
_symmetry.space_group_name_H-M   'P 1'
#
loop_
_entity.id
_entity.type
_entity.pdbx_description
1 polymer ?
#
loop_
_entity_poly.entity_id
_entity_poly.type
_entity_poly.pdbx_seq_one_letter_code
_entity_poly.pdbx_strand_id
1 'polypeptide(L)'
;MEKRKSAIEKVVIKGRSYDHEEFEPTFINFFFGRNGAGKSTISEMIQANTGLIWRSGQTADDYNVLAYDQQFISNHFSNFDDLAGVFTLNKVNIETQKKLDQLAKDKDKLLSDLGKKNEAIDQKKKAREGLKSDSQTRMMRLTDSVRKKFDLAMTGKKIAKTFCPEVEKKQPVEHAEDEIMELYAVAYGKSAQTYPFLKKSNEYPGKYDLSGASYLGQPIISTSDTQFARVMEK
;
A
#
# COMPACT_ATOMS: atom_id res chain seq x y z
N MET A 1 70.52 -39.01 -4.68
CA MET A 1 70.02 -37.63 -4.85
C MET A 1 68.93 -37.41 -3.82
N GLU A 2 69.12 -36.47 -2.91
CA GLU A 2 68.13 -36.16 -1.87
C GLU A 2 66.97 -35.34 -2.48
N LYS A 3 65.72 -35.74 -2.22
CA LYS A 3 64.54 -35.04 -2.78
C LYS A 3 64.33 -33.73 -2.03
N ARG A 4 63.98 -32.65 -2.76
CA ARG A 4 63.68 -31.35 -2.16
C ARG A 4 62.45 -31.46 -1.25
N LYS A 5 62.57 -31.01 -0.01
CA LYS A 5 61.49 -31.06 1.01
C LYS A 5 60.39 -30.04 0.71
N SER A 6 59.13 -30.45 0.94
CA SER A 6 57.95 -29.57 0.89
C SER A 6 57.83 -28.70 2.16
N ALA A 7 56.99 -27.65 2.12
CA ALA A 7 56.60 -26.88 3.30
C ALA A 7 55.66 -27.66 4.23
N ILE A 8 54.84 -28.53 3.64
CA ILE A 8 54.08 -29.55 4.36
C ILE A 8 55.03 -30.73 4.61
N GLU A 9 55.19 -31.17 5.84
CA GLU A 9 56.07 -32.29 6.19
C GLU A 9 55.32 -33.62 6.18
N LYS A 10 54.05 -33.61 6.57
CA LYS A 10 53.23 -34.81 6.62
C LYS A 10 51.79 -34.49 6.31
N VAL A 11 51.15 -35.40 5.59
CA VAL A 11 49.71 -35.35 5.29
C VAL A 11 49.07 -36.62 5.82
N VAL A 12 47.99 -36.45 6.59
CA VAL A 12 47.13 -37.50 7.10
C VAL A 12 45.81 -37.40 6.38
N ILE A 13 45.58 -38.31 5.44
CA ILE A 13 44.35 -38.35 4.65
C ILE A 13 43.28 -39.11 5.42
N LYS A 14 42.19 -38.41 5.72
CA LYS A 14 40.97 -38.97 6.32
C LYS A 14 39.79 -38.47 5.49
N GLY A 15 39.09 -39.37 4.82
CA GLY A 15 38.02 -38.96 3.91
C GLY A 15 37.21 -40.13 3.35
N ARG A 16 36.29 -39.83 2.43
CA ARG A 16 35.33 -40.82 1.91
C ARG A 16 35.96 -42.09 1.31
N SER A 17 37.16 -41.96 0.75
CA SER A 17 37.88 -43.06 0.07
C SER A 17 39.09 -43.58 0.86
N TYR A 18 39.41 -42.97 2.01
CA TYR A 18 40.63 -43.25 2.78
C TYR A 18 40.28 -43.39 4.26
N ASP A 19 40.66 -44.50 4.86
CA ASP A 19 40.39 -44.76 6.27
C ASP A 19 41.36 -43.93 7.14
N HIS A 20 42.68 -44.16 7.03
CA HIS A 20 43.76 -43.34 7.63
C HIS A 20 45.09 -43.59 6.86
N GLU A 21 45.30 -42.90 5.75
CA GLU A 21 46.55 -43.01 4.98
C GLU A 21 47.46 -41.82 5.25
N GLU A 22 48.76 -42.05 5.35
CA GLU A 22 49.74 -41.01 5.64
C GLU A 22 50.85 -40.99 4.59
N PHE A 23 51.31 -39.80 4.22
CA PHE A 23 52.46 -39.65 3.35
C PHE A 23 53.25 -38.37 3.65
N GLU A 24 54.53 -38.40 3.28
CA GLU A 24 55.46 -37.27 3.40
C GLU A 24 55.68 -36.64 2.02
N PRO A 25 55.07 -35.48 1.72
CA PRO A 25 55.21 -34.85 0.41
C PRO A 25 56.62 -34.32 0.19
N THR A 26 57.06 -34.41 -1.06
CA THR A 26 58.24 -33.69 -1.55
C THR A 26 57.81 -32.40 -2.26
N PHE A 27 58.77 -31.62 -2.77
CA PHE A 27 58.45 -30.37 -3.47
C PHE A 27 57.51 -30.57 -4.67
N ILE A 28 57.57 -31.72 -5.35
CA ILE A 28 56.67 -32.09 -6.46
C ILE A 28 56.16 -33.50 -6.20
N ASN A 29 54.84 -33.68 -6.20
CA ASN A 29 54.21 -34.97 -5.99
C ASN A 29 53.29 -35.30 -7.16
N PHE A 30 53.33 -36.55 -7.61
CA PHE A 30 52.45 -37.07 -8.65
C PHE A 30 51.51 -38.09 -8.03
N PHE A 31 50.20 -37.81 -8.05
CA PHE A 31 49.17 -38.74 -7.61
C PHE A 31 48.40 -39.27 -8.82
N PHE A 32 48.44 -40.58 -9.02
CA PHE A 32 47.78 -41.26 -10.13
C PHE A 32 46.90 -42.40 -9.63
N GLY A 33 45.84 -42.72 -10.37
CA GLY A 33 44.89 -43.75 -9.98
C GLY A 33 43.59 -43.68 -10.78
N ARG A 34 42.73 -44.70 -10.65
CA ARG A 34 41.43 -44.78 -11.34
C ARG A 34 40.50 -43.64 -10.90
N ASN A 35 39.43 -43.40 -11.67
CA ASN A 35 38.35 -42.50 -11.25
C ASN A 35 37.72 -43.05 -9.96
N GLY A 36 37.49 -42.15 -8.99
CA GLY A 36 37.01 -42.54 -7.65
C GLY A 36 38.09 -42.97 -6.66
N ALA A 37 39.37 -43.06 -7.06
CA ALA A 37 40.47 -43.42 -6.15
C ALA A 37 40.86 -42.29 -5.15
N GLY A 38 40.02 -41.27 -4.96
CA GLY A 38 40.26 -40.21 -3.97
C GLY A 38 41.27 -39.12 -4.35
N LYS A 39 41.67 -38.97 -5.63
CA LYS A 39 42.58 -37.89 -6.08
C LYS A 39 42.05 -36.49 -5.74
N SER A 40 40.76 -36.24 -6.01
CA SER A 40 40.11 -34.98 -5.67
C SER A 40 40.01 -34.77 -4.15
N THR A 41 39.88 -35.84 -3.37
CA THR A 41 39.86 -35.77 -1.90
C THR A 41 41.18 -35.23 -1.35
N ILE A 42 42.33 -35.60 -1.94
CA ILE A 42 43.64 -35.05 -1.55
C ILE A 42 43.69 -33.54 -1.85
N SER A 43 43.21 -33.12 -3.02
CA SER A 43 43.11 -31.69 -3.40
C SER A 43 42.25 -30.89 -2.42
N GLU A 44 41.04 -31.39 -2.12
CA GLU A 44 40.10 -30.78 -1.18
C GLU A 44 40.68 -30.67 0.24
N MET A 45 41.34 -31.72 0.74
CA MET A 45 41.94 -31.71 2.07
C MET A 45 43.12 -30.72 2.18
N ILE A 46 43.95 -30.65 1.13
CA ILE A 46 45.05 -29.68 1.09
C ILE A 46 44.48 -28.25 1.08
N GLN A 47 43.47 -27.98 0.26
CA GLN A 47 42.83 -26.67 0.19
C GLN A 47 42.13 -26.27 1.49
N ALA A 48 41.52 -27.24 2.19
CA ALA A 48 40.86 -27.04 3.48
C ALA A 48 41.84 -27.08 4.68
N ASN A 49 43.14 -27.19 4.45
CA ASN A 49 44.18 -27.34 5.48
C ASN A 49 43.84 -28.43 6.53
N THR A 50 43.24 -29.54 6.08
CA THR A 50 42.79 -30.62 6.97
C THR A 50 43.77 -31.77 6.94
N GLY A 51 44.30 -32.18 8.10
CA GLY A 51 45.25 -33.29 8.20
C GLY A 51 46.67 -32.95 7.70
N LEU A 52 47.00 -31.66 7.53
CA LEU A 52 48.34 -31.21 7.15
C LEU A 52 49.18 -30.90 8.39
N ILE A 53 50.43 -31.35 8.39
CA ILE A 53 51.45 -30.98 9.36
C ILE A 53 52.51 -30.18 8.59
N TRP A 54 52.62 -28.90 8.95
CA TRP A 54 53.56 -27.96 8.36
C TRP A 54 54.93 -28.04 9.05
N ARG A 55 55.97 -27.61 8.35
CA ARG A 55 57.31 -27.49 8.93
C ARG A 55 57.31 -26.60 10.16
N SER A 56 58.16 -26.92 11.13
CA SER A 56 58.32 -26.14 12.36
C SER A 56 58.45 -24.64 12.08
N GLY A 57 57.55 -23.84 12.68
CA GLY A 57 57.50 -22.38 12.52
C GLY A 57 56.73 -21.90 11.29
N GLN A 58 56.08 -22.79 10.54
CA GLN A 58 55.21 -22.46 9.41
C GLN A 58 53.79 -22.96 9.65
N THR A 59 52.84 -22.27 9.05
CA THR A 59 51.41 -22.55 9.11
C THR A 59 50.80 -22.34 7.72
N ALA A 60 49.52 -22.71 7.56
CA ALA A 60 48.83 -22.47 6.29
C ALA A 60 48.72 -20.99 5.93
N ASP A 61 48.64 -20.09 6.92
CA ASP A 61 48.50 -18.64 6.71
C ASP A 61 49.77 -18.01 6.09
N ASP A 62 50.91 -18.68 6.19
CA ASP A 62 52.16 -18.26 5.54
C ASP A 62 52.17 -18.51 4.02
N TYR A 63 51.13 -19.18 3.50
CA TYR A 63 51.06 -19.64 2.11
C TYR A 63 49.71 -19.35 1.46
N ASN A 64 49.75 -19.06 0.16
CA ASN A 64 48.54 -19.06 -0.66
C ASN A 64 48.33 -20.45 -1.28
N VAL A 65 47.50 -21.27 -0.64
CA VAL A 65 47.21 -22.64 -1.10
C VAL A 65 46.19 -22.61 -2.26
N LEU A 66 46.64 -22.97 -3.45
CA LEU A 66 45.82 -23.00 -4.66
C LEU A 66 45.54 -24.44 -5.11
N ALA A 67 44.26 -24.77 -5.27
CA ALA A 67 43.81 -26.05 -5.82
C ALA A 67 43.03 -25.81 -7.12
N TYR A 68 43.53 -26.40 -8.21
CA TYR A 68 42.94 -26.29 -9.56
C TYR A 68 42.21 -27.59 -9.92
N ASP A 69 41.10 -27.85 -9.25
CA ASP A 69 40.28 -29.05 -9.45
C ASP A 69 38.98 -28.76 -10.23
N GLN A 70 38.13 -29.78 -10.35
CA GLN A 70 36.83 -29.65 -11.03
C GLN A 70 35.93 -28.62 -10.35
N GLN A 71 36.04 -28.43 -9.04
CA GLN A 71 35.27 -27.44 -8.31
C GLN A 71 35.76 -26.04 -8.63
N PHE A 72 37.09 -25.82 -8.74
CA PHE A 72 37.67 -24.57 -9.24
C PHE A 72 37.16 -24.25 -10.66
N ILE A 73 37.13 -25.25 -11.55
CA ILE A 73 36.60 -25.10 -12.91
C ILE A 73 35.12 -24.72 -12.87
N SER A 74 34.27 -25.52 -12.23
CA SER A 74 32.83 -25.25 -12.17
C SER A 74 32.48 -23.88 -11.60
N ASN A 75 33.30 -23.40 -10.68
CA ASN A 75 33.10 -22.17 -9.95
C ASN A 75 33.52 -20.91 -10.73
N HIS A 76 34.59 -21.00 -11.52
CA HIS A 76 35.16 -19.85 -12.21
C HIS A 76 34.95 -19.90 -13.73
N PHE A 77 34.50 -21.05 -14.24
CA PHE A 77 34.28 -21.33 -15.64
C PHE A 77 32.86 -21.87 -15.80
N SER A 78 31.90 -20.96 -15.87
CA SER A 78 30.55 -21.29 -16.36
C SER A 78 30.40 -20.73 -17.77
N ASN A 79 29.81 -21.53 -18.67
CA ASN A 79 29.49 -21.08 -20.02
C ASN A 79 28.58 -19.85 -19.91
N PHE A 80 29.08 -18.70 -20.37
CA PHE A 80 28.21 -17.61 -20.80
C PHE A 80 27.47 -18.10 -22.04
N ASP A 81 26.14 -17.95 -22.03
CA ASP A 81 25.23 -18.04 -23.18
C ASP A 81 25.86 -18.56 -24.48
N ASP A 82 25.73 -19.87 -24.71
CA ASP A 82 25.93 -20.56 -26.00
C ASP A 82 27.25 -20.31 -26.78
N LEU A 83 28.24 -19.62 -26.22
CA LEU A 83 29.53 -19.35 -26.86
C LEU A 83 30.59 -20.34 -26.39
N ALA A 84 30.72 -21.44 -27.13
CA ALA A 84 31.76 -22.43 -26.94
C ALA A 84 33.16 -21.77 -27.04
N GLY A 85 33.93 -21.82 -25.95
CA GLY A 85 35.34 -21.40 -25.93
C GLY A 85 35.63 -20.03 -25.28
N VAL A 86 34.63 -19.30 -24.77
CA VAL A 86 34.85 -18.06 -24.01
C VAL A 86 34.77 -18.34 -22.52
N PHE A 87 35.93 -18.25 -21.85
CA PHE A 87 36.05 -18.45 -20.41
C PHE A 87 36.21 -17.12 -19.68
N THR A 88 35.19 -16.69 -18.95
CA THR A 88 35.22 -15.47 -18.13
C THR A 88 35.56 -15.81 -16.68
N LEU A 89 36.76 -15.40 -16.25
CA LEU A 89 37.21 -15.51 -14.86
C LEU A 89 36.50 -14.47 -13.98
N ASN A 90 35.30 -14.75 -13.45
CA ASN A 90 34.79 -14.07 -12.25
C ASN A 90 33.48 -14.67 -11.68
N LYS A 91 33.56 -15.37 -10.54
CA LYS A 91 32.41 -15.85 -9.73
C LYS A 91 31.35 -14.77 -9.49
N VAL A 92 31.80 -13.55 -9.21
CA VAL A 92 30.95 -12.41 -8.82
C VAL A 92 30.01 -12.00 -9.96
N ASN A 93 30.40 -12.21 -11.21
CA ASN A 93 29.61 -11.77 -12.36
C ASN A 93 28.41 -12.68 -12.62
N ILE A 94 28.56 -13.98 -12.35
CA ILE A 94 27.53 -15.01 -12.63
C ILE A 94 26.34 -14.86 -11.67
N GLU A 95 26.59 -14.69 -10.37
CA GLU A 95 25.51 -14.48 -9.40
C GLU A 95 24.78 -13.16 -9.62
N THR A 96 25.54 -12.11 -9.95
CA THR A 96 24.97 -10.79 -10.24
C THR A 96 24.08 -10.84 -11.48
N GLN A 97 24.52 -11.54 -12.54
CA GLN A 97 23.73 -11.71 -13.75
C GLN A 97 22.44 -12.51 -13.50
N LYS A 98 22.50 -13.63 -12.76
CA LYS A 98 21.30 -14.39 -12.38
C LYS A 98 20.28 -13.53 -11.61
N LYS A 99 20.76 -12.67 -10.70
CA LYS A 99 19.90 -11.74 -9.97
C LYS A 99 19.28 -10.70 -10.90
N LEU A 100 20.03 -10.17 -11.86
CA LEU A 100 19.52 -9.24 -12.86
C LEU A 100 18.42 -9.89 -13.73
N ASP A 101 18.64 -11.11 -14.20
CA ASP A 101 17.66 -11.82 -15.04
C ASP A 101 16.38 -12.12 -14.26
N GLN A 102 16.50 -12.49 -12.98
CA GLN A 102 15.33 -12.71 -12.12
C GLN A 102 14.58 -11.40 -11.86
N LEU A 103 15.29 -10.31 -11.55
CA LEU A 103 14.68 -8.99 -11.36
C LEU A 103 13.99 -8.48 -12.63
N ALA A 104 14.55 -8.75 -13.81
CA ALA A 104 13.93 -8.40 -15.08
C ALA A 104 12.60 -9.15 -15.29
N LYS A 105 12.59 -10.48 -15.05
CA LYS A 105 11.36 -11.28 -15.11
C LYS A 105 10.30 -10.83 -14.11
N ASP A 106 10.72 -10.50 -12.89
CA ASP A 106 9.80 -10.04 -11.84
C ASP A 106 9.21 -8.66 -12.19
N LYS A 107 10.03 -7.76 -12.76
CA LYS A 107 9.57 -6.46 -13.27
C LYS A 107 8.51 -6.63 -14.36
N ASP A 108 8.75 -7.50 -15.34
CA ASP A 108 7.80 -7.71 -16.45
C ASP A 108 6.47 -8.28 -15.95
N LYS A 109 6.53 -9.21 -14.99
CA LYS A 109 5.33 -9.75 -14.32
C LYS A 109 4.56 -8.66 -13.58
N LEU A 110 5.25 -7.84 -12.79
CA LEU A 110 4.63 -6.73 -12.06
C LEU A 110 3.99 -5.71 -13.00
N LEU A 111 4.63 -5.38 -14.13
CA LEU A 111 4.06 -4.49 -15.15
C LEU A 111 2.80 -5.08 -15.79
N SER A 112 2.79 -6.38 -16.10
CA SER A 112 1.61 -7.06 -16.62
C SER A 112 0.45 -7.03 -15.62
N ASP A 113 0.72 -7.32 -14.34
CA ASP A 113 -0.29 -7.31 -13.29
C ASP A 113 -0.83 -5.89 -13.03
N LEU A 114 0.03 -4.88 -13.08
CA LEU A 114 -0.36 -3.46 -12.99
C LEU A 114 -1.33 -3.12 -14.12
N GLY A 115 -1.02 -3.49 -15.37
CA GLY A 115 -1.90 -3.29 -16.52
C GLY A 115 -3.30 -3.88 -16.30
N LYS A 116 -3.39 -5.14 -15.90
CA LYS A 116 -4.67 -5.82 -15.60
C LYS A 116 -5.45 -5.13 -14.48
N LYS A 117 -4.76 -4.67 -13.43
CA LYS A 117 -5.42 -3.98 -12.30
C LYS A 117 -5.98 -2.63 -12.74
N ASN A 118 -5.25 -1.88 -13.57
CA ASN A 118 -5.73 -0.61 -14.12
C ASN A 118 -6.96 -0.80 -15.02
N GLU A 119 -6.94 -1.80 -15.90
CA GLU A 119 -8.11 -2.14 -16.73
C GLU A 119 -9.34 -2.47 -15.87
N ALA A 120 -9.16 -3.25 -14.80
CA ALA A 120 -10.23 -3.58 -13.88
C ALA A 120 -10.76 -2.34 -13.11
N ILE A 121 -9.88 -1.40 -12.75
CA ILE A 121 -10.27 -0.12 -12.13
C ILE A 121 -11.11 0.70 -13.10
N ASP A 122 -10.67 0.83 -14.35
CA ASP A 122 -11.37 1.60 -15.37
C ASP A 122 -12.75 1.02 -15.69
N GLN A 123 -12.85 -0.31 -15.80
CA GLN A 123 -14.13 -0.99 -15.99
C GLN A 123 -15.09 -0.74 -14.82
N LYS A 124 -14.62 -0.88 -13.57
CA LYS A 124 -15.43 -0.61 -12.38
C LYS A 124 -15.85 0.86 -12.28
N LYS A 125 -14.97 1.79 -12.67
CA LYS A 125 -15.28 3.22 -12.69
C LYS A 125 -16.40 3.52 -13.71
N LYS A 126 -16.28 3.02 -14.93
CA LYS A 126 -17.32 3.15 -15.97
C LYS A 126 -18.63 2.53 -15.53
N ALA A 127 -18.61 1.32 -14.95
CA ALA A 127 -19.81 0.66 -14.45
C ALA A 127 -20.50 1.47 -13.33
N ARG A 128 -19.71 2.02 -12.39
CA ARG A 128 -20.23 2.87 -11.31
C ARG A 128 -20.84 4.16 -11.84
N GLU A 129 -20.20 4.81 -12.81
CA GLU A 129 -20.73 6.02 -13.45
C GLU A 129 -22.03 5.73 -14.20
N GLY A 130 -22.11 4.61 -14.93
CA GLY A 130 -23.32 4.14 -15.58
C GLY A 130 -24.47 3.89 -14.61
N LEU A 131 -24.25 3.05 -13.58
CA LEU A 131 -25.25 2.77 -12.55
C LEU A 131 -25.74 4.04 -11.82
N LYS A 132 -24.83 4.98 -11.55
CA LYS A 132 -25.21 6.28 -10.96
C LYS A 132 -26.12 7.06 -11.89
N SER A 133 -25.78 7.15 -13.18
CA SER A 133 -26.59 7.83 -14.19
C SER A 133 -27.98 7.19 -14.33
N ASP A 134 -28.05 5.86 -14.37
CA ASP A 134 -29.30 5.12 -14.47
C ASP A 134 -30.19 5.33 -13.24
N SER A 135 -29.59 5.28 -12.04
CA SER A 135 -30.29 5.56 -10.78
C SER A 135 -30.86 6.99 -10.75
N GLN A 136 -30.05 7.98 -11.13
CA GLN A 136 -30.50 9.37 -11.20
C GLN A 136 -31.63 9.54 -12.23
N THR A 137 -31.53 8.91 -13.40
CA THR A 137 -32.57 8.96 -14.42
C THR A 137 -33.87 8.35 -13.91
N ARG A 138 -33.81 7.18 -13.25
CA ARG A 138 -34.97 6.52 -12.66
C ARG A 138 -35.61 7.38 -11.56
N MET A 139 -34.80 7.97 -10.68
CA MET A 139 -35.26 8.84 -9.61
C MET A 139 -35.97 10.08 -10.16
N MET A 140 -35.38 10.73 -11.17
CA MET A 140 -35.95 11.90 -11.81
C MET A 140 -37.29 11.59 -12.47
N ARG A 141 -37.42 10.41 -13.11
CA ARG A 141 -38.68 9.95 -13.70
C ARG A 141 -39.76 9.70 -12.65
N LEU A 142 -39.42 9.01 -11.56
CA LEU A 142 -40.37 8.69 -10.49
C LEU A 142 -40.87 9.94 -9.75
N THR A 143 -40.03 10.95 -9.62
CA THR A 143 -40.32 12.18 -8.86
C THR A 143 -40.85 13.33 -9.73
N ASP A 144 -41.11 13.09 -11.02
CA ASP A 144 -41.53 14.15 -11.95
C ASP A 144 -42.81 14.87 -11.51
N SER A 145 -43.84 14.11 -11.12
CA SER A 145 -45.12 14.65 -10.64
C SER A 145 -44.95 15.47 -9.37
N VAL A 146 -44.18 14.96 -8.39
CA VAL A 146 -43.90 15.66 -7.12
C VAL A 146 -43.15 16.96 -7.37
N ARG A 147 -42.12 16.94 -8.23
CA ARG A 147 -41.34 18.14 -8.57
C ARG A 147 -42.18 19.22 -9.27
N LYS A 148 -43.19 18.82 -10.06
CA LYS A 148 -44.16 19.74 -10.67
C LYS A 148 -45.19 20.28 -9.68
N LYS A 149 -45.68 19.46 -8.74
CA LYS A 149 -46.63 19.87 -7.70
C LYS A 149 -46.02 20.89 -6.73
N PHE A 150 -44.77 20.66 -6.31
CA PHE A 150 -44.06 21.49 -5.32
C PHE A 150 -42.99 22.39 -5.97
N ASP A 151 -43.36 23.04 -7.08
CA ASP A 151 -42.44 23.74 -7.97
C ASP A 151 -41.62 24.84 -7.28
N LEU A 152 -42.25 25.65 -6.43
CA LEU A 152 -41.61 26.76 -5.72
C LEU A 152 -40.65 26.26 -4.63
N ALA A 153 -40.99 25.15 -3.96
CA ALA A 153 -40.17 24.55 -2.91
C ALA A 153 -38.88 23.92 -3.46
N MET A 154 -38.90 23.51 -4.72
CA MET A 154 -37.78 22.87 -5.39
C MET A 154 -36.94 23.85 -6.24
N THR A 155 -37.16 25.16 -6.12
CA THR A 155 -36.42 26.18 -6.88
C THR A 155 -34.90 26.02 -6.71
N GLY A 156 -34.16 26.00 -7.82
CA GLY A 156 -32.71 25.77 -7.83
C GLY A 156 -32.26 24.31 -7.65
N LYS A 157 -33.19 23.40 -7.30
CA LYS A 157 -32.90 21.97 -7.04
C LYS A 157 -33.65 21.01 -7.97
N LYS A 158 -34.08 21.44 -9.15
CA LYS A 158 -34.91 20.62 -10.07
C LYS A 158 -34.12 19.72 -11.02
N ILE A 159 -32.80 19.87 -11.10
CA ILE A 159 -31.94 19.10 -12.01
C ILE A 159 -31.32 17.90 -11.30
N ALA A 160 -31.04 16.81 -12.03
CA ALA A 160 -30.54 15.56 -11.46
C ALA A 160 -29.30 15.76 -10.56
N LYS A 161 -28.38 16.65 -10.97
CA LYS A 161 -27.14 16.98 -10.25
C LYS A 161 -27.37 17.59 -8.87
N THR A 162 -28.48 18.29 -8.65
CA THR A 162 -28.79 18.96 -7.37
C THR A 162 -29.89 18.26 -6.60
N PHE A 163 -30.88 17.67 -7.29
CA PHE A 163 -31.98 16.96 -6.67
C PHE A 163 -31.57 15.63 -6.05
N CYS A 164 -30.92 14.74 -6.83
CA CYS A 164 -30.66 13.37 -6.40
C CYS A 164 -29.78 13.30 -5.13
N PRO A 165 -28.68 14.08 -5.02
CA PRO A 165 -27.88 14.09 -3.80
C PRO A 165 -28.63 14.58 -2.57
N GLU A 166 -29.62 15.45 -2.75
CA GLU A 166 -30.42 15.97 -1.63
C GLU A 166 -31.44 14.94 -1.15
N VAL A 167 -32.02 14.16 -2.07
CA VAL A 167 -32.88 13.02 -1.74
C VAL A 167 -32.07 11.94 -1.00
N GLU A 168 -30.87 11.61 -1.46
CA GLU A 168 -29.99 10.62 -0.84
C GLU A 168 -29.55 10.99 0.60
N LYS A 169 -29.52 12.28 0.95
CA LYS A 169 -29.19 12.74 2.30
C LYS A 169 -30.33 12.60 3.30
N LYS A 170 -31.58 12.45 2.84
CA LYS A 170 -32.76 12.47 3.69
C LYS A 170 -33.23 11.05 3.95
N GLN A 171 -33.64 10.79 5.18
CA GLN A 171 -34.32 9.53 5.50
C GLN A 171 -35.76 9.59 4.98
N PRO A 172 -36.25 8.51 4.34
CA PRO A 172 -37.65 8.44 3.95
C PRO A 172 -38.55 8.51 5.18
N VAL A 173 -39.48 9.44 5.17
CA VAL A 173 -40.55 9.55 6.17
C VAL A 173 -41.87 9.56 5.40
N GLU A 174 -42.81 8.75 5.87
CA GLU A 174 -44.14 8.71 5.29
C GLU A 174 -44.92 9.96 5.71
N HIS A 175 -45.55 10.60 4.74
CA HIS A 175 -46.37 11.78 4.94
C HIS A 175 -47.62 11.66 4.10
N ALA A 176 -48.76 12.11 4.64
CA ALA A 176 -49.95 12.31 3.84
C ALA A 176 -49.71 13.44 2.83
N GLU A 177 -50.07 13.22 1.56
CA GLU A 177 -49.83 14.21 0.51
C GLU A 177 -50.59 15.53 0.78
N ASP A 178 -51.80 15.42 1.33
CA ASP A 178 -52.66 16.56 1.64
C ASP A 178 -52.04 17.48 2.71
N GLU A 179 -51.45 16.91 3.76
CA GLU A 179 -50.76 17.67 4.82
C GLU A 179 -49.57 18.47 4.27
N ILE A 180 -48.78 17.87 3.37
CA ILE A 180 -47.66 18.57 2.72
C ILE A 180 -48.19 19.68 1.81
N MET A 181 -49.31 19.46 1.13
CA MET A 181 -49.90 20.44 0.23
C MET A 181 -50.42 21.67 0.99
N GLU A 182 -51.04 21.49 2.15
CA GLU A 182 -51.45 22.59 3.03
C GLU A 182 -50.25 23.41 3.49
N LEU A 183 -49.19 22.75 3.97
CA LEU A 183 -47.94 23.43 4.37
C LEU A 183 -47.30 24.21 3.22
N TYR A 184 -47.30 23.62 2.02
CA TYR A 184 -46.79 24.28 0.81
C TYR A 184 -47.62 25.52 0.46
N ALA A 185 -48.94 25.43 0.52
CA ALA A 185 -49.83 26.56 0.24
C ALA A 185 -49.65 27.71 1.23
N VAL A 186 -49.43 27.41 2.51
CA VAL A 186 -49.15 28.40 3.56
C VAL A 186 -47.77 29.05 3.33
N ALA A 187 -46.73 28.24 3.11
CA ALA A 187 -45.35 28.73 2.99
C ALA A 187 -45.09 29.56 1.72
N TYR A 188 -45.77 29.22 0.61
CA TYR A 188 -45.59 29.86 -0.69
C TYR A 188 -46.81 30.67 -1.16
N GLY A 189 -47.79 30.86 -0.26
CA GLY A 189 -48.98 31.66 -0.53
C GLY A 189 -48.65 33.14 -0.71
N LYS A 190 -49.23 33.77 -1.74
CA LYS A 190 -49.02 35.21 -2.04
C LYS A 190 -49.62 36.14 -0.98
N SER A 191 -50.46 35.62 -0.08
CA SER A 191 -51.09 36.34 1.03
C SER A 191 -50.25 36.37 2.30
N ALA A 192 -49.07 35.74 2.32
CA ALA A 192 -48.23 35.69 3.50
C ALA A 192 -47.72 37.09 3.89
N GLN A 193 -48.21 37.61 5.02
CA GLN A 193 -47.75 38.87 5.58
C GLN A 193 -46.30 38.71 6.04
N THR A 194 -45.37 39.35 5.33
CA THR A 194 -43.95 39.32 5.68
C THR A 194 -43.70 40.34 6.78
N TYR A 195 -43.37 39.87 7.98
CA TYR A 195 -42.96 40.75 9.07
C TYR A 195 -41.45 41.02 8.95
N PRO A 196 -41.01 42.29 9.04
CA PRO A 196 -39.59 42.57 9.15
C PRO A 196 -39.05 41.91 10.42
N PHE A 197 -37.81 41.43 10.35
CA PHE A 197 -37.12 41.01 11.56
C PHE A 197 -37.13 42.14 12.59
N LEU A 198 -37.37 41.79 13.85
CA LEU A 198 -37.21 42.73 14.95
C LEU A 198 -35.78 43.25 14.92
N LYS A 199 -35.65 44.57 14.75
CA LYS A 199 -34.36 45.24 14.77
C LYS A 199 -33.71 45.05 16.13
N LYS A 200 -32.40 44.78 16.15
CA LYS A 200 -31.65 44.68 17.41
C LYS A 200 -31.53 46.06 18.06
N SER A 201 -31.27 46.10 19.36
CA SER A 201 -31.08 47.35 20.13
C SER A 201 -30.03 48.30 19.54
N ASN A 202 -29.05 47.76 18.82
CA ASN A 202 -27.97 48.56 18.23
C ASN A 202 -28.39 49.24 16.90
N GLU A 203 -29.55 48.87 16.35
CA GLU A 203 -30.09 49.37 15.08
C GLU A 203 -31.13 50.48 15.28
N TYR A 204 -31.54 50.74 16.54
CA TYR A 204 -32.42 51.85 16.91
C TYR A 204 -31.60 52.94 17.63
N PRO A 205 -31.40 54.13 17.02
CA PRO A 205 -30.77 55.24 17.70
C PRO A 205 -31.73 55.84 18.74
N GLY A 206 -31.32 55.89 20.01
CA GLY A 206 -32.11 56.48 21.08
C GLY A 206 -31.61 56.10 22.48
N LYS A 207 -32.04 56.87 23.49
CA LYS A 207 -31.86 56.52 24.90
C LYS A 207 -33.08 55.69 25.32
N TYR A 208 -32.90 54.41 25.58
CA TYR A 208 -33.99 53.53 26.01
C TYR A 208 -34.38 53.87 27.44
N ASP A 209 -35.66 54.15 27.67
CA ASP A 209 -36.19 54.21 29.02
C ASP A 209 -36.38 52.78 29.54
N LEU A 210 -35.45 52.37 30.41
CA LEU A 210 -35.47 51.07 31.06
C LEU A 210 -36.14 51.12 32.44
N SER A 211 -36.87 52.19 32.78
CA SER A 211 -37.58 52.32 34.05
C SER A 211 -38.55 51.15 34.32
N GLY A 212 -39.05 50.50 33.28
CA GLY A 212 -39.90 49.31 33.35
C GLY A 212 -39.21 47.96 33.15
N ALA A 213 -37.87 47.90 33.06
CA ALA A 213 -37.17 46.64 32.78
C ALA A 213 -37.37 45.58 33.88
N SER A 214 -37.64 46.01 35.12
CA SER A 214 -37.97 45.10 36.23
C SER A 214 -39.23 44.27 35.96
N TYR A 215 -40.17 44.75 35.15
CA TYR A 215 -41.37 44.01 34.78
C TYR A 215 -41.08 42.81 33.86
N LEU A 216 -39.99 42.83 33.09
CA LEU A 216 -39.58 41.70 32.24
C LEU A 216 -39.13 40.48 33.04
N GLY A 217 -38.73 40.68 34.30
CA GLY A 217 -38.38 39.61 35.24
C GLY A 217 -39.54 39.13 36.11
N GLN A 218 -40.72 39.77 36.02
CA GLN A 218 -41.88 39.33 36.79
C GLN A 218 -42.53 38.11 36.13
N PRO A 219 -42.89 37.08 36.91
CA PRO A 219 -43.63 35.95 36.38
C PRO A 219 -44.96 36.43 35.79
N ILE A 220 -45.29 35.98 34.58
CA ILE A 220 -46.58 36.26 33.94
C ILE A 220 -47.61 35.35 34.59
N ILE A 221 -48.27 35.87 35.63
CA ILE A 221 -49.36 35.19 36.34
C ILE A 221 -50.68 35.79 35.84
N SER A 222 -51.69 34.94 35.63
CA SER A 222 -53.05 35.36 35.24
C SER A 222 -53.77 35.98 36.44
N THR A 223 -53.29 37.13 36.89
CA THR A 223 -53.92 37.95 37.92
C THR A 223 -54.14 39.37 37.39
N SER A 224 -55.35 39.87 37.59
CA SER A 224 -55.85 41.15 37.07
C SER A 224 -55.08 42.38 37.57
N ASP A 225 -54.27 42.21 38.62
CA ASP A 225 -53.52 43.29 39.27
C ASP A 225 -52.16 43.59 38.62
N THR A 226 -51.73 42.84 37.61
CA THR A 226 -50.45 43.11 36.93
C THR A 226 -50.58 44.29 35.95
N GLN A 227 -49.50 45.05 35.76
CA GLN A 227 -49.48 46.12 34.75
C GLN A 227 -49.70 45.60 33.32
N PHE A 228 -49.31 44.34 33.04
CA PHE A 228 -49.56 43.70 31.74
C PHE A 228 -51.06 43.44 31.50
N ALA A 229 -51.81 43.01 32.53
CA ALA A 229 -53.25 42.80 32.40
C ALA A 229 -54.00 44.10 32.05
N ARG A 230 -53.59 45.23 32.65
CA ARG A 230 -54.20 46.55 32.38
C ARG A 230 -53.99 47.06 30.95
N VAL A 231 -52.98 46.57 30.22
CA VAL A 231 -52.75 46.93 28.81
C VAL A 231 -53.69 46.16 27.88
N MET A 232 -54.12 44.96 28.27
CA MET A 232 -55.01 44.09 27.49
C MET A 232 -56.51 44.39 27.71
N GLU A 233 -56.85 45.23 28.70
CA GLU A 233 -58.23 45.65 29.02
C GLU A 233 -58.71 46.91 28.24
N LYS A 234 -57.94 47.39 27.26
CA LYS A 234 -58.34 48.44 26.30
C LYS A 234 -58.51 47.87 24.91
#